data_AF-A0A075FNX3-F1
#
_entry.id   AF-A0A075FNX3-F1
#
_cell.length_a   1.000
_cell.length_b   1.000
_cell.length_c   1.000
_cell.angle_alpha   90.00
_cell.angle_beta   90.00
_cell.angle_gamma   90.00
#
_symmetry.space_group_name_H-M   'P 1'
#
loop_
_entity.id
_entity.type
_entity.pdbx_description
1 polymer ?
#
loop_
_entity_poly.entity_id
_entity_poly.type
_entity_poly.pdbx_seq_one_letter_code
_entity_poly.pdbx_strand_id
1 'polypeptide(L)'
;MIIELVHKLNEMVRSLAVNPDNVIQIAYELQRIERETDLKYRNLVKIIMKEIAAAKDAMLLKDAAEHIEEMADRCLSAADSITIIAIGL
;
A
#
# COMPACT_ATOMS: atom_id res chain seq x y z
N MET A 1 5.08 4.59 5.28
CA MET A 1 4.49 4.08 4.03
C MET A 1 4.41 2.56 4.02
N ILE A 2 5.29 1.76 3.39
CA ILE A 2 5.06 0.29 3.34
C ILE A 2 5.04 -0.36 4.73
N ILE A 3 6.03 -0.06 5.57
CA ILE A 3 6.07 -0.56 6.95
C ILE A 3 4.81 -0.13 7.73
N GLU A 4 4.32 1.07 7.46
CA GLU A 4 3.13 1.63 8.09
C GLU A 4 1.84 0.95 7.61
N LEU A 5 1.72 0.64 6.32
CA LEU A 5 0.63 -0.17 5.75
C LEU A 5 0.59 -1.54 6.41
N VAL A 6 1.74 -2.20 6.55
CA VAL A 6 1.83 -3.51 7.21
C VAL A 6 1.44 -3.43 8.69
N HIS A 7 1.87 -2.38 9.40
CA HIS A 7 1.46 -2.16 10.79
C HIS A 7 -0.04 -1.92 10.91
N LYS A 8 -0.62 -1.11 10.04
CA LYS A 8 -2.06 -0.82 10.03
C LYS A 8 -2.87 -2.05 9.67
N LEU A 9 -2.40 -2.88 8.74
CA LEU A 9 -3.03 -4.15 8.40
C LEU A 9 -3.05 -5.10 9.62
N ASN A 10 -1.96 -5.17 10.37
CA ASN A 10 -1.91 -5.95 11.62
C ASN A 10 -2.87 -5.39 12.69
N GLU A 11 -2.93 -4.07 12.84
CA GLU A 11 -3.89 -3.40 13.72
C GLU A 11 -5.34 -3.71 13.34
N MET A 12 -5.63 -3.78 12.04
CA MET A 12 -6.93 -4.12 11.49
C MET A 12 -7.34 -5.55 11.84
N VAL A 13 -6.44 -6.53 11.65
CA VAL A 13 -6.67 -7.94 12.02
C VAL A 13 -6.96 -8.07 13.52
N ARG A 14 -6.21 -7.35 14.37
CA ARG A 14 -6.44 -7.38 15.82
C ARG A 14 -7.77 -6.71 16.19
N SER A 15 -8.12 -5.61 15.54
CA SER A 15 -9.36 -4.88 15.78
C SER A 15 -10.58 -5.70 15.39
N LEU A 16 -10.51 -6.52 14.32
CA LEU A 16 -11.59 -7.41 13.92
C LEU A 16 -12.07 -8.33 15.06
N ALA A 17 -11.17 -8.78 15.93
CA ALA A 17 -11.50 -9.68 17.04
C ALA A 17 -12.06 -8.96 18.29
N VAL A 18 -11.80 -7.67 18.44
CA VAL A 18 -12.08 -6.91 19.69
C VAL A 18 -13.15 -5.84 19.49
N ASN A 19 -13.11 -5.15 18.35
CA ASN A 19 -14.02 -4.07 17.97
C ASN A 19 -14.12 -3.94 16.43
N PRO A 20 -15.04 -4.69 15.78
CA PRO A 20 -15.24 -4.66 14.34
C PRO A 20 -15.54 -3.26 13.77
N ASP A 21 -16.23 -2.38 14.50
CA ASP A 21 -16.55 -1.03 14.02
C ASP A 21 -15.29 -0.19 13.75
N ASN A 22 -14.22 -0.44 14.51
CA ASN A 22 -12.94 0.27 14.34
C ASN A 22 -12.19 -0.15 13.06
N VAL A 23 -12.52 -1.32 12.49
CA VAL A 23 -11.89 -1.84 11.26
C VAL A 23 -12.12 -0.88 10.08
N ILE A 24 -13.31 -0.27 10.00
CA ILE A 24 -13.65 0.68 8.93
C ILE A 24 -12.76 1.92 8.98
N GLN A 25 -12.46 2.44 10.17
CA GLN A 25 -11.57 3.60 10.31
C GLN A 25 -10.14 3.27 9.90
N ILE A 26 -9.64 2.10 10.31
CA ILE A 26 -8.30 1.64 9.91
C ILE A 26 -8.22 1.44 8.40
N ALA A 27 -9.28 0.94 7.75
CA ALA A 27 -9.35 0.80 6.29
C ALA A 27 -9.20 2.15 5.57
N TYR A 28 -9.88 3.19 6.05
CA TYR A 28 -9.74 4.55 5.50
C TYR A 28 -8.31 5.10 5.63
N GLU A 29 -7.64 4.84 6.76
CA GLU A 29 -6.23 5.23 6.95
C GLU A 29 -5.31 4.48 5.98
N LEU A 30 -5.52 3.18 5.81
CA LEU A 30 -4.76 2.33 4.87
C LEU A 30 -4.88 2.86 3.44
N GLN A 31 -6.11 3.18 3.00
CA GLN A 31 -6.37 3.74 1.68
C GLN A 31 -5.71 5.12 1.49
N ARG A 32 -5.62 5.93 2.55
CA ARG A 32 -4.89 7.22 2.47
C ARG A 32 -3.39 7.00 2.23
N ILE A 33 -2.79 6.06 2.96
CA ILE A 33 -1.35 5.77 2.85
C ILE A 33 -1.02 5.12 1.49
N GLU A 34 -1.89 4.27 0.97
CA GLU A 34 -1.75 3.68 -0.36
C GLU A 34 -1.73 4.78 -1.44
N ARG A 35 -2.72 5.70 -1.45
CA ARG A 35 -2.73 6.84 -2.40
C ARG A 35 -1.47 7.70 -2.35
N GLU A 36 -0.92 7.93 -1.15
CA GLU A 36 0.36 8.65 -1.00
C GLU A 36 1.54 7.86 -1.57
N THR A 37 1.52 6.54 -1.42
CA THR A 37 2.53 5.62 -1.96
C THR A 37 2.48 5.62 -3.49
N ASP A 38 1.28 5.53 -4.04
CA ASP A 38 0.99 5.53 -5.46
C ASP A 38 1.46 6.83 -6.15
N LEU A 39 1.17 7.99 -5.54
CA LEU A 39 1.67 9.28 -6.01
C LEU A 39 3.21 9.36 -6.03
N LYS A 40 3.86 8.82 -4.99
CA LYS A 40 5.33 8.80 -4.90
C LYS A 40 5.95 7.86 -5.92
N TYR A 41 5.35 6.69 -6.16
CA TYR A 41 5.75 5.77 -7.22
C TYR A 41 5.72 6.46 -8.58
N ARG A 42 4.61 7.12 -8.94
CA ARG A 42 4.48 7.84 -10.22
C ARG A 42 5.52 8.94 -10.39
N ASN A 43 5.84 9.67 -9.32
CA ASN A 43 6.88 10.70 -9.36
C ASN A 43 8.28 10.09 -9.48
N LEU A 44 8.55 8.99 -8.77
CA LEU A 44 9.81 8.27 -8.85
C LEU A 44 10.07 7.73 -10.26
N VAL A 45 9.08 7.08 -10.89
CA VAL A 45 9.21 6.57 -12.27
C VAL A 45 9.53 7.70 -13.25
N LYS A 46 8.88 8.87 -13.14
CA LYS A 46 9.20 10.04 -13.98
C LYS A 46 10.65 10.49 -13.82
N ILE A 47 11.16 10.51 -12.59
CA ILE A 47 12.54 10.90 -12.30
C ILE A 47 13.51 9.86 -12.88
N ILE A 48 13.25 8.56 -12.66
CA ILE A 48 14.10 7.48 -13.19
C ILE A 48 14.21 7.58 -14.71
N MET A 49 13.08 7.73 -15.42
CA MET A 49 13.07 7.82 -16.88
C MET A 49 13.73 9.09 -17.43
N LYS A 50 13.74 10.19 -16.66
CA LYS A 50 14.31 11.47 -17.08
C LYS A 50 15.80 11.58 -16.81
N GLU A 51 16.26 11.08 -15.66
CA GLU A 51 17.60 11.34 -15.14
C GLU A 51 18.57 10.17 -15.39
N ILE A 52 18.08 8.94 -15.59
CA ILE A 52 18.94 7.76 -15.79
C ILE A 52 19.13 7.51 -17.30
N ALA A 53 20.33 7.84 -17.80
CA ALA A 53 20.66 7.72 -19.22
C ALA A 53 20.80 6.26 -19.70
N ALA A 54 21.28 5.36 -18.84
CA ALA A 54 21.44 3.95 -19.17
C ALA A 54 20.10 3.22 -19.04
N ALA A 55 19.53 2.80 -20.17
CA ALA A 55 18.23 2.14 -20.21
C ALA A 55 18.13 0.91 -19.29
N LYS A 56 19.20 0.11 -19.20
CA LYS A 56 19.25 -1.06 -18.32
C LYS A 56 19.09 -0.68 -16.84
N ASP A 57 19.78 0.36 -16.40
CA ASP A 57 19.74 0.80 -15.00
C ASP A 57 18.42 1.49 -14.68
N ALA A 58 17.87 2.24 -15.64
CA ALA A 58 16.55 2.84 -15.54
C ALA A 58 15.44 1.78 -15.39
N MET A 59 15.52 0.68 -16.16
CA MET A 59 14.59 -0.44 -16.04
C MET A 59 14.70 -1.13 -14.69
N LEU A 60 15.91 -1.45 -14.22
CA LEU A 60 16.12 -2.10 -12.92
C LEU A 60 15.54 -1.26 -11.76
N LEU A 61 15.73 0.05 -11.80
CA LEU A 61 15.19 0.97 -10.78
C LEU A 61 13.66 1.09 -10.87
N LYS A 62 13.11 1.11 -12.08
CA LYS A 62 11.65 1.11 -12.28
C LYS A 62 11.02 -0.17 -11.75
N ASP A 63 11.61 -1.33 -12.02
CA ASP A 63 11.11 -2.63 -11.56
C ASP A 63 11.16 -2.73 -10.03
N ALA A 64 12.24 -2.25 -9.40
CA ALA A 64 12.33 -2.17 -7.94
C ALA A 64 11.24 -1.26 -7.34
N ALA A 65 10.97 -0.11 -7.98
CA ALA A 65 9.91 0.80 -7.55
C ALA A 65 8.51 0.18 -7.71
N GLU A 66 8.28 -0.57 -8.80
CA GLU A 66 7.01 -1.27 -9.07
C GLU A 66 6.76 -2.36 -8.04
N HIS A 67 7.75 -3.18 -7.71
CA HIS A 67 7.58 -4.20 -6.66
C HIS A 67 7.24 -3.60 -5.28
N ILE A 68 7.73 -2.39 -4.98
CA ILE A 68 7.37 -1.69 -3.74
C ILE A 68 5.91 -1.24 -3.77
N GLU A 69 5.41 -0.77 -4.92
CA GLU A 69 4.02 -0.35 -5.09
C GLU A 69 3.08 -1.58 -5.07
N GLU A 70 3.44 -2.68 -5.75
CA GLU A 70 2.69 -3.94 -5.69
C GLU A 70 2.54 -4.47 -4.26
N MET A 71 3.54 -4.24 -3.39
CA MET A 71 3.44 -4.57 -1.96
C MET A 71 2.39 -3.71 -1.24
N ALA A 72 2.27 -2.43 -1.59
CA ALA A 72 1.24 -1.55 -1.04
C ALA A 72 -0.16 -2.02 -1.45
N ASP A 73 -0.34 -2.32 -2.73
CA ASP A 73 -1.59 -2.82 -3.30
C ASP A 73 -2.06 -4.13 -2.68
N ARG A 74 -1.12 -5.05 -2.42
CA ARG A 74 -1.42 -6.30 -1.70
C ARG A 74 -1.88 -6.05 -0.27
N CYS A 75 -1.32 -5.04 0.42
CA CYS A 75 -1.79 -4.66 1.75
C CYS A 75 -3.22 -4.12 1.70
N LEU A 76 -3.54 -3.29 0.70
CA LEU A 76 -4.89 -2.75 0.51
C LEU A 76 -5.89 -3.87 0.19
N SER A 77 -5.54 -4.79 -0.72
CA SER A 77 -6.38 -5.94 -1.08
C SER A 77 -6.70 -6.84 0.13
N ALA A 78 -5.71 -7.03 1.02
CA ALA A 78 -5.92 -7.75 2.27
C ALA A 78 -6.83 -6.98 3.24
N ALA A 79 -6.66 -5.66 3.33
CA ALA A 79 -7.51 -4.79 4.15
C ALA A 79 -8.96 -4.79 3.65
N ASP A 80 -9.20 -4.76 2.34
CA ASP A 80 -10.54 -4.85 1.75
C ASP A 80 -11.22 -6.16 2.13
N SER A 81 -10.49 -7.28 2.05
CA SER A 81 -10.99 -8.60 2.47
C SER A 81 -11.38 -8.62 3.95
N ILE A 82 -10.57 -8.00 4.82
CA ILE A 82 -10.86 -7.88 6.25
C ILE A 82 -12.09 -6.98 6.50
N THR A 83 -12.23 -5.89 5.74
CA THR A 83 -13.37 -4.97 5.82
C THR A 83 -14.67 -5.68 5.48
N ILE A 84 -14.68 -6.50 4.41
CA ILE A 84 -15.84 -7.30 4.03
C ILE A 84 -16.25 -8.24 5.18
N ILE A 85 -15.28 -8.88 5.83
CA ILE A 85 -15.56 -9.75 6.98
C ILE A 85 -16.15 -8.93 8.14
N ALA A 86 -15.60 -7.76 8.44
CA ALA A 86 -16.10 -6.89 9.51
C ALA A 86 -17.55 -6.42 9.29
N ILE A 87 -17.93 -6.11 8.05
CA ILE A 87 -19.31 -5.72 7.71
C ILE A 87 -20.28 -6.90 7.88
N GLY A 88 -19.80 -8.14 7.75
CA GLY A 88 -20.60 -9.34 7.90
C GLY A 88 -20.74 -9.88 9.34
N LEU A 89 -20.04 -9.28 10.31
CA LEU A 89 -20.08 -9.60 11.74
C LEU A 89 -21.05 -8.69 12.49
#